data_AF-A0A0P7WYE8-F1
#
_entry.id   AF-A0A0P7WYE8-F1
#
_cell.length_a   1.000
_cell.length_b   1.000
_cell.length_c   1.000
_cell.angle_alpha   90.00
_cell.angle_beta   90.00
_cell.angle_gamma   90.00
#
_symmetry.space_group_name_H-M   'P 1'
#
loop_
_entity.id
_entity.type
_entity.pdbx_description
1 polymer ?
#
loop_
_entity_poly.entity_id
_entity_poly.type
_entity_poly.pdbx_seq_one_letter_code
_entity_poly.pdbx_strand_id
1 'polypeptide(L)'
;MNSMGKPTRALIAIGAAVIVQLLVSALYHYAEADALQRIAILLGGNIAGGGYIQFLTFFAFFWGLIEVRHALFWADFERKYLSVELLPGEEHAVLGADEVNKIRIQVADYLRKKRQEDRQGAYYLLAIIKKACTRFRSNHSAESAFAIVQSQSRINREKAESVQSGIRYMLWAIPSIGFVGTILGISQSLSIAATAPIEEITAALGVAFDTTLLALVLSLILMYVFHALQEKTEVLHQDIEEFVVENLINKIDVT
;
A
#
# COMPACT_ATOMS: atom_id res chain seq x y z
N MET A 1 7.70 -7.35 14.98
CA MET A 1 6.46 -7.92 14.43
C MET A 1 6.09 -7.19 13.13
N ASN A 2 6.84 -7.36 12.03
CA ASN A 2 6.32 -7.02 10.68
C ASN A 2 7.19 -7.39 9.46
N SER A 3 8.10 -8.36 9.56
CA SER A 3 8.66 -9.04 8.37
C SER A 3 7.68 -10.12 7.87
N MET A 4 6.38 -9.81 7.78
CA MET A 4 5.42 -10.76 7.21
C MET A 4 5.58 -10.72 5.70
N GLY A 5 6.04 -11.81 5.10
CA GLY A 5 6.16 -11.90 3.65
C GLY A 5 4.81 -11.71 2.96
N LYS A 6 4.84 -11.29 1.69
CA LYS A 6 3.65 -11.25 0.81
C LYS A 6 2.72 -12.47 0.95
N PRO A 7 3.21 -13.73 0.97
CA PRO A 7 2.33 -14.90 1.12
C PRO A 7 1.66 -15.00 2.49
N THR A 8 2.25 -14.46 3.55
CA THR A 8 1.60 -14.48 4.87
C THR A 8 0.50 -13.44 4.95
N ARG A 9 0.71 -12.26 4.34
CA ARG A 9 -0.32 -11.22 4.23
C ARG A 9 -1.50 -11.68 3.39
N ALA A 10 -1.22 -12.43 2.32
CA ALA A 10 -2.20 -13.14 1.52
C ALA A 10 -3.11 -14.03 2.37
N LEU A 11 -2.51 -14.88 3.20
CA LEU A 11 -3.25 -15.82 4.05
C LEU A 11 -4.12 -15.09 5.08
N ILE A 12 -3.64 -13.96 5.62
CA ILE A 12 -4.47 -13.12 6.51
C ILE A 12 -5.66 -12.54 5.74
N ALA A 13 -5.46 -12.05 4.52
CA ALA A 13 -6.54 -11.51 3.70
C ALA A 13 -7.60 -12.58 3.39
N ILE A 14 -7.18 -13.81 3.07
CA ILE A 14 -8.08 -14.96 2.88
C ILE A 14 -8.84 -15.24 4.18
N GLY A 15 -8.14 -15.34 5.31
CA GLY A 15 -8.76 -15.58 6.62
C GLY A 15 -9.81 -14.53 6.96
N ALA A 16 -9.51 -13.24 6.73
CA ALA A 16 -10.46 -12.15 6.94
C ALA A 16 -11.68 -12.26 6.02
N ALA A 17 -11.49 -12.55 4.74
CA ALA A 17 -12.59 -12.75 3.79
C ALA A 17 -13.46 -13.95 4.16
N VAL A 18 -12.86 -15.07 4.60
CA VAL A 18 -13.59 -16.25 5.08
C VAL A 18 -14.42 -15.92 6.31
N ILE A 19 -13.85 -15.19 7.27
CA ILE A 19 -14.59 -14.77 8.48
C ILE A 19 -15.79 -13.90 8.09
N VAL A 20 -15.60 -12.90 7.22
CA VAL A 20 -16.72 -12.06 6.74
C VAL A 20 -17.77 -12.92 6.05
N GLN A 21 -17.37 -13.84 5.17
CA GLN A 21 -18.30 -14.72 4.48
C GLN A 21 -19.09 -15.59 5.46
N LEU A 22 -18.45 -16.18 6.46
CA LEU A 22 -19.12 -16.98 7.49
C LEU A 22 -20.12 -16.15 8.29
N LEU A 23 -19.75 -14.92 8.67
CA LEU A 23 -20.63 -14.00 9.40
C LEU A 23 -21.84 -13.60 8.56
N VAL A 24 -21.64 -13.26 7.29
CA VAL A 24 -22.72 -12.85 6.40
C VAL A 24 -23.63 -14.03 6.06
N SER A 25 -23.08 -15.23 5.84
CA SER A 25 -23.88 -16.44 5.62
C SER A 25 -24.65 -16.87 6.88
N ALA A 26 -24.07 -16.70 8.07
CA ALA A 26 -24.80 -16.90 9.32
C ALA A 26 -25.93 -15.88 9.46
N LEU A 27 -25.67 -14.59 9.19
CA LEU A 27 -26.68 -13.55 9.21
C LEU A 27 -27.83 -13.87 8.24
N TYR A 28 -27.53 -14.38 7.04
CA TYR A 28 -28.55 -14.80 6.08
C TYR A 28 -29.45 -15.93 6.61
N HIS A 29 -28.90 -16.88 7.39
CA HIS A 29 -29.65 -18.03 7.87
C HIS A 29 -30.44 -17.77 9.17
N TYR A 30 -29.95 -16.85 10.01
CA TYR A 30 -30.54 -16.54 11.31
C TYR A 30 -31.33 -15.22 11.35
N ALA A 31 -31.33 -14.43 10.28
CA ALA A 31 -32.10 -13.19 10.22
C ALA A 31 -33.61 -13.47 10.10
N GLU A 32 -34.38 -13.10 11.13
CA GLU A 32 -35.85 -13.14 11.09
C GLU A 32 -36.45 -11.90 10.41
N ALA A 33 -35.70 -10.79 10.35
CA ALA A 33 -36.15 -9.55 9.74
C ALA A 33 -35.77 -9.49 8.25
N ASP A 34 -36.77 -9.21 7.40
CA ASP A 34 -36.63 -9.16 5.94
C ASP A 34 -35.52 -8.18 5.47
N ALA A 35 -35.40 -7.03 6.14
CA ALA A 35 -34.33 -6.06 5.87
C ALA A 35 -32.92 -6.61 6.15
N LEU A 36 -32.74 -7.39 7.24
CA LEU A 36 -31.45 -8.00 7.58
C LEU A 36 -31.08 -9.10 6.59
N GLN A 37 -32.07 -9.90 6.18
CA GLN A 37 -31.86 -10.93 5.16
C GLN A 37 -31.45 -10.31 3.82
N ARG A 38 -32.06 -9.19 3.40
CA ARG A 38 -31.68 -8.46 2.18
C ARG A 38 -30.26 -7.92 2.24
N ILE A 39 -29.84 -7.34 3.37
CA ILE A 39 -28.46 -6.88 3.58
C ILE A 39 -27.49 -8.06 3.52
N ALA A 40 -27.85 -9.21 4.12
CA ALA A 40 -27.03 -10.40 4.06
C ALA A 40 -26.87 -10.90 2.61
N ILE A 41 -27.93 -10.88 1.80
CA ILE A 41 -27.85 -11.21 0.37
C ILE A 41 -26.92 -10.26 -0.37
N LEU A 42 -27.05 -8.94 -0.15
CA LEU A 42 -26.20 -7.92 -0.78
C LEU A 42 -24.71 -8.16 -0.49
N LEU A 43 -24.40 -8.52 0.76
CA LEU A 43 -23.05 -8.85 1.21
C LEU A 43 -22.58 -10.26 0.79
N GLY A 44 -23.37 -11.03 0.06
CA GLY A 44 -22.98 -12.35 -0.46
C GLY A 44 -23.30 -13.54 0.45
N GLY A 45 -24.27 -13.41 1.36
CA GLY A 45 -24.65 -14.47 2.31
C GLY A 45 -25.17 -15.74 1.63
N ASN A 46 -25.83 -15.60 0.47
CA ASN A 46 -26.23 -16.72 -0.38
C ASN A 46 -25.09 -17.11 -1.34
N ILE A 47 -24.27 -18.06 -0.93
CA ILE A 47 -23.12 -18.53 -1.72
C ILE A 47 -23.55 -19.13 -3.06
N ALA A 48 -24.62 -19.95 -3.07
CA ALA A 48 -25.11 -20.62 -4.27
C ALA A 48 -25.73 -19.63 -5.28
N GLY A 49 -26.33 -18.54 -4.79
CA GLY A 49 -26.97 -17.51 -5.60
C GLY A 49 -26.03 -16.43 -6.16
N GLY A 50 -24.71 -16.55 -5.95
CA GLY A 50 -23.74 -15.55 -6.45
C GLY A 50 -22.72 -15.08 -5.42
N GLY A 51 -22.92 -15.38 -4.13
CA GLY A 51 -22.07 -14.94 -3.00
C GLY A 51 -20.57 -15.21 -3.15
N TYR A 52 -20.20 -16.19 -3.99
CA TYR A 52 -18.80 -16.47 -4.32
C TYR A 52 -18.08 -15.28 -5.00
N ILE A 53 -18.80 -14.41 -5.73
CA ILE A 53 -18.22 -13.20 -6.32
C ILE A 53 -17.91 -12.19 -5.22
N GLN A 54 -18.85 -11.94 -4.31
CA GLN A 54 -18.65 -11.06 -3.17
C GLN A 54 -17.48 -11.53 -2.29
N PHE A 55 -17.32 -12.85 -2.09
CA PHE A 55 -16.16 -13.41 -1.42
C PHE A 55 -14.83 -12.99 -2.09
N LEU A 56 -14.74 -13.11 -3.42
CA LEU A 56 -13.55 -12.67 -4.17
C LEU A 56 -13.33 -11.16 -4.04
N THR A 57 -14.41 -10.38 -4.07
CA THR A 57 -14.36 -8.92 -3.86
C THR A 57 -13.82 -8.57 -2.46
N PHE A 58 -14.32 -9.22 -1.40
CA PHE A 58 -13.82 -9.02 -0.04
C PHE A 58 -12.36 -9.44 0.11
N PHE A 59 -11.98 -10.58 -0.48
CA PHE A 59 -10.60 -11.02 -0.48
C PHE A 59 -9.66 -9.99 -1.11
N ALA A 60 -10.00 -9.50 -2.32
CA ALA A 60 -9.22 -8.46 -2.99
C ALA A 60 -9.16 -7.15 -2.17
N PHE A 61 -10.27 -6.76 -1.55
CA PHE A 61 -10.34 -5.59 -0.67
C PHE A 61 -9.43 -5.72 0.55
N PHE A 62 -9.53 -6.81 1.30
CA PHE A 62 -8.70 -7.02 2.49
C PHE A 62 -7.22 -7.15 2.15
N TRP A 63 -6.90 -7.80 1.02
CA TRP A 63 -5.53 -7.84 0.54
C TRP A 63 -5.00 -6.43 0.27
N GLY A 64 -5.75 -5.63 -0.50
CA GLY A 64 -5.40 -4.26 -0.81
C GLY A 64 -5.18 -3.43 0.46
N LEU A 65 -6.08 -3.55 1.44
CA LEU A 65 -5.99 -2.82 2.70
C LEU A 65 -4.75 -3.21 3.53
N ILE A 66 -4.41 -4.50 3.57
CA ILE A 66 -3.22 -4.99 4.27
C ILE A 66 -1.95 -4.48 3.58
N GLU A 67 -1.89 -4.49 2.25
CA GLU A 67 -0.73 -3.95 1.52
C GLU A 67 -0.58 -2.44 1.73
N VAL A 68 -1.69 -1.68 1.74
CA VAL A 68 -1.67 -0.25 2.06
C VAL A 68 -1.17 0.00 3.49
N ARG A 69 -1.70 -0.73 4.48
CA ARG A 69 -1.24 -0.61 5.88
C ARG A 69 0.23 -0.95 6.03
N HIS A 70 0.70 -1.98 5.34
CA HIS A 70 2.10 -2.36 5.35
C HIS A 70 2.98 -1.24 4.78
N ALA A 71 2.60 -0.66 3.63
CA ALA A 71 3.33 0.45 3.03
C ALA A 71 3.32 1.71 3.94
N LEU A 72 2.18 2.04 4.55
CA LEU A 72 2.07 3.15 5.50
C LEU A 72 2.98 2.96 6.72
N PHE A 73 2.99 1.76 7.30
CA PHE A 73 3.87 1.43 8.42
C PHE A 73 5.34 1.67 8.08
N TRP A 74 5.76 1.27 6.87
CA TRP A 74 7.13 1.48 6.41
C TRP A 74 7.46 2.95 6.14
N ALA A 75 6.52 3.71 5.58
CA ALA A 75 6.70 5.15 5.39
C ALA A 75 6.84 5.88 6.74
N ASP A 76 5.96 5.58 7.71
CA ASP A 76 6.03 6.17 9.06
C ASP A 76 7.29 5.71 9.81
N PHE A 77 7.76 4.48 9.60
CA PHE A 77 9.02 3.98 10.14
C PHE A 77 10.23 4.72 9.56
N GLU A 78 10.24 4.95 8.25
CA GLU A 78 11.32 5.67 7.59
C GLU A 78 11.38 7.13 8.04
N ARG A 79 10.22 7.78 8.21
CA ARG A 79 10.12 9.16 8.67
C ARG A 79 10.79 9.39 10.03
N LYS A 80 10.78 8.38 10.91
CA LYS A 80 11.44 8.47 12.22
C LYS A 80 12.96 8.60 12.12
N TYR A 81 13.59 8.21 11.01
CA TYR A 81 15.03 8.41 10.84
C TYR A 81 15.41 9.88 10.62
N LEU A 82 14.47 10.73 10.19
CA LEU A 82 14.70 12.18 10.08
C LEU A 82 14.98 12.81 11.44
N SER A 83 14.42 12.25 12.52
CA SER A 83 14.65 12.71 13.90
C SER A 83 15.88 12.08 14.57
N VAL A 84 16.60 11.17 13.91
CA VAL A 84 17.82 10.60 14.47
C VAL A 84 18.97 11.55 14.16
N GLU A 85 19.73 11.94 15.18
CA GLU A 85 20.93 12.79 15.10
C GLU A 85 22.08 12.07 14.35
N LEU A 86 21.90 11.82 13.06
CA LEU A 86 22.92 11.26 12.16
C LEU A 86 23.74 12.36 11.46
N LEU A 87 23.19 13.56 11.40
CA LEU A 87 23.80 14.75 10.82
C LEU A 87 23.79 15.87 11.87
N PRO A 88 24.77 16.77 11.84
CA PRO A 88 24.81 17.87 12.80
C PRO A 88 23.60 18.79 12.60
N GLY A 89 22.82 18.99 13.66
CA GLY A 89 21.62 19.85 13.65
C GLY A 89 21.91 21.34 13.80
N GLU A 90 23.14 21.73 14.13
CA GLU A 90 23.52 23.14 14.31
C GLU A 90 23.58 23.86 12.97
N GLU A 91 22.92 25.02 12.84
CA GLU A 91 22.82 25.80 11.60
C GLU A 91 24.18 26.25 11.03
N HIS A 92 25.20 26.41 11.89
CA HIS A 92 26.53 26.88 11.51
C HIS A 92 27.59 25.77 11.44
N ALA A 93 27.19 24.49 11.56
CA ALA A 93 28.15 23.41 11.44
C ALA A 93 28.73 23.36 10.02
N VAL A 94 30.05 23.36 9.92
CA VAL A 94 30.80 23.22 8.69
C VAL A 94 31.37 21.81 8.64
N LEU A 95 31.16 21.11 7.53
CA LEU A 95 31.59 19.73 7.33
C LEU A 95 32.79 19.69 6.40
N GLY A 96 33.96 19.38 6.97
CA GLY A 96 35.16 19.09 6.20
C GLY A 96 35.12 17.70 5.55
N ALA A 97 36.04 17.43 4.62
CA ALA A 97 36.09 16.15 3.91
C ALA A 97 36.26 14.92 4.82
N ASP A 98 37.03 15.07 5.91
CA ASP A 98 37.21 14.00 6.90
C ASP A 98 35.92 13.71 7.69
N GLU A 99 35.15 14.74 8.02
CA GLU A 99 33.87 14.59 8.74
C GLU A 99 32.80 13.95 7.87
N VAL A 100 32.71 14.37 6.60
CA VAL A 100 31.84 13.72 5.61
C VAL A 100 32.18 12.23 5.46
N ASN A 101 33.47 11.88 5.51
CA ASN A 101 33.89 10.48 5.46
C ASN A 101 33.57 9.71 6.76
N LYS A 102 33.64 10.36 7.93
CA LYS A 102 33.18 9.76 9.20
C LYS A 102 31.67 9.47 9.17
N ILE A 103 30.86 10.44 8.74
CA ILE A 103 29.40 10.28 8.56
C ILE A 103 29.11 9.11 7.62
N ARG A 104 29.81 9.03 6.48
CA ARG A 104 29.66 7.93 5.52
C ARG A 104 29.87 6.56 6.16
N ILE A 105 30.89 6.42 7.00
CA ILE A 105 31.22 5.14 7.66
C ILE A 105 30.13 4.81 8.71
N GLN A 106 29.79 5.77 9.57
CA GLN A 106 28.74 5.61 10.59
C GLN A 106 27.40 5.18 9.97
N VAL A 107 26.96 5.89 8.93
CA VAL A 107 25.72 5.58 8.20
C VAL A 107 25.81 4.23 7.50
N ALA A 108 26.97 3.87 6.93
CA ALA A 108 27.15 2.58 6.28
C ALA A 108 27.07 1.41 7.27
N ASP A 109 27.66 1.55 8.46
CA ASP A 109 27.61 0.55 9.51
C ASP A 109 26.20 0.42 10.11
N TYR A 110 25.55 1.56 10.36
CA TYR A 110 24.17 1.58 10.83
C TYR A 110 23.21 0.94 9.82
N LEU A 111 23.34 1.28 8.53
CA LEU A 111 22.58 0.67 7.44
C LEU A 111 22.84 -0.84 7.33
N ARG A 112 24.09 -1.28 7.52
CA ARG A 112 24.44 -2.71 7.49
C ARG A 112 23.78 -3.47 8.62
N LYS A 113 23.84 -2.95 9.85
CA LYS A 113 23.17 -3.55 11.02
C LYS A 113 21.67 -3.64 10.81
N LYS A 114 21.06 -2.56 10.32
CA LYS A 114 19.62 -2.51 10.06
C LYS A 114 19.17 -3.46 8.95
N ARG A 115 19.97 -3.62 7.90
CA ARG A 115 19.69 -4.60 6.83
C ARG A 115 19.84 -6.06 7.31
N GLN A 116 20.66 -6.31 8.33
CA GLN A 116 20.76 -7.64 8.95
C GLN A 116 19.53 -7.94 9.82
N GLU A 117 19.03 -6.94 10.56
CA GLU A 117 17.80 -7.04 11.36
C GLU A 117 16.56 -7.20 10.47
N ASP A 118 16.46 -6.42 9.41
CA ASP A 118 15.37 -6.48 8.44
C ASP A 118 15.88 -6.28 7.01
N ARG A 119 15.91 -7.37 6.25
CA ARG A 119 16.36 -7.38 4.85
C ARG A 119 15.37 -6.68 3.90
N GLN A 120 14.12 -6.49 4.32
CA GLN A 120 13.06 -5.90 3.49
C GLN A 120 12.89 -4.40 3.71
N GLY A 121 13.53 -3.84 4.74
CA GLY A 121 13.46 -2.41 5.03
C GLY A 121 14.08 -1.54 3.93
N ALA A 122 13.30 -0.61 3.40
CA ALA A 122 13.74 0.37 2.43
C ALA A 122 14.25 1.62 3.16
N TYR A 123 15.51 1.57 3.61
CA TYR A 123 16.20 2.67 4.31
C TYR A 123 16.67 3.75 3.33
N TYR A 124 15.74 4.53 2.80
CA TYR A 124 15.94 5.57 1.80
C TYR A 124 16.88 6.68 2.25
N LEU A 125 16.68 7.25 3.44
CA LEU A 125 17.49 8.35 3.98
C LEU A 125 18.95 7.93 4.14
N LEU A 126 19.19 6.82 4.84
CA LEU A 126 20.53 6.27 5.07
C LEU A 126 21.24 5.95 3.75
N ALA A 127 20.50 5.43 2.77
CA ALA A 127 21.05 5.13 1.46
C ALA A 127 21.45 6.40 0.67
N ILE A 128 20.64 7.47 0.76
CA ILE A 128 20.94 8.76 0.12
C ILE A 128 22.19 9.37 0.76
N ILE A 129 22.23 9.50 2.09
CA ILE A 129 23.39 10.07 2.81
C ILE A 129 24.67 9.31 2.44
N LYS A 130 24.65 7.98 2.53
CA LYS A 130 25.81 7.15 2.17
C LYS A 130 26.29 7.42 0.75
N LYS A 131 25.38 7.49 -0.22
CA LYS A 131 25.72 7.70 -1.65
C LYS A 131 26.26 9.12 -1.89
N ALA A 132 25.63 10.13 -1.30
CA ALA A 132 26.06 11.52 -1.37
C ALA A 132 27.49 11.69 -0.80
N CYS A 133 27.74 11.22 0.42
CA CYS A 133 29.08 11.28 1.03
C CYS A 133 30.12 10.48 0.23
N THR A 134 29.73 9.34 -0.35
CA THR A 134 30.63 8.54 -1.21
C THR A 134 31.03 9.32 -2.46
N ARG A 135 30.08 10.01 -3.10
CA ARG A 135 30.36 10.81 -4.29
C ARG A 135 31.19 12.04 -3.96
N PHE A 136 30.89 12.72 -2.86
CA PHE A 136 31.67 13.85 -2.39
C PHE A 136 33.15 13.47 -2.21
N ARG A 137 33.44 12.35 -1.53
CA ARG A 137 34.81 11.86 -1.32
C ARG A 137 35.58 11.59 -2.62
N SER A 138 34.91 11.28 -3.72
CA SER A 138 35.56 11.03 -5.01
C SER A 138 35.87 12.30 -5.79
N ASN A 139 35.01 13.32 -5.68
CA ASN A 139 35.06 14.51 -6.55
C ASN A 139 35.32 15.82 -5.79
N HIS A 140 35.33 15.81 -4.46
CA HIS A 140 35.42 16.98 -3.58
C HIS A 140 34.48 18.12 -3.99
N SER A 141 33.25 17.78 -4.42
CA SER A 141 32.29 18.74 -4.97
C SER A 141 30.92 18.53 -4.33
N ALA A 142 30.44 19.58 -3.65
CA ALA A 142 29.08 19.62 -3.08
C ALA A 142 28.01 19.50 -4.18
N GLU A 143 28.23 20.10 -5.34
CA GLU A 143 27.36 19.99 -6.52
C GLU A 143 27.24 18.53 -7.00
N SER A 144 28.36 17.80 -7.07
CA SER A 144 28.35 16.37 -7.41
C SER A 144 27.58 15.53 -6.39
N ALA A 145 27.64 15.89 -5.10
CA ALA A 145 26.89 15.21 -4.05
C ALA A 145 25.39 15.52 -4.15
N PHE A 146 25.02 16.78 -4.38
CA PHE A 146 23.64 17.22 -4.58
C PHE A 146 22.97 16.50 -5.77
N ALA A 147 23.65 16.39 -6.90
CA ALA A 147 23.14 15.66 -8.06
C ALA A 147 22.83 14.17 -7.73
N ILE A 148 23.61 13.56 -6.84
CA ILE A 148 23.33 12.19 -6.36
C ILE A 148 22.12 12.16 -5.43
N VAL A 149 21.93 13.16 -4.57
CA VAL A 149 20.73 13.27 -3.72
C VAL A 149 19.47 13.32 -4.59
N GLN A 150 19.40 14.22 -5.57
CA GLN A 150 18.26 14.35 -6.48
C GLN A 150 18.01 13.06 -7.28
N SER A 151 19.06 12.50 -7.88
CA SER A 151 18.95 11.25 -8.66
C SER A 151 18.48 10.09 -7.81
N GLN A 152 18.98 9.96 -6.59
CA GLN A 152 18.60 8.89 -5.68
C GLN A 152 17.19 9.07 -5.10
N SER A 153 16.79 10.32 -4.80
CA SER A 153 15.42 10.67 -4.41
C SER A 153 14.42 10.19 -5.46
N ARG A 154 14.65 10.52 -6.74
CA ARG A 154 13.84 10.04 -7.87
C ARG A 154 13.78 8.51 -7.97
N ILE A 155 14.93 7.83 -7.92
CA ILE A 155 14.98 6.36 -7.95
C ILE A 155 14.19 5.74 -6.77
N ASN A 156 14.20 6.40 -5.61
CA ASN A 156 13.47 5.92 -4.44
C ASN A 156 11.95 6.06 -4.63
N ARG A 157 11.47 7.17 -5.21
CA ARG A 157 10.07 7.36 -5.59
C ARG A 157 9.60 6.30 -6.57
N GLU A 158 10.35 6.07 -7.65
CA GLU A 158 10.03 5.02 -8.64
C GLU A 158 9.96 3.61 -8.00
N LYS A 159 10.83 3.32 -7.03
CA LYS A 159 10.75 2.07 -6.27
C LYS A 159 9.50 1.99 -5.40
N ALA A 160 9.15 3.07 -4.70
CA ALA A 160 7.93 3.12 -3.90
C ALA A 160 6.69 2.91 -4.79
N GLU A 161 6.63 3.58 -5.94
CA GLU A 161 5.58 3.38 -6.95
C GLU A 161 5.52 1.94 -7.46
N SER A 162 6.67 1.30 -7.67
CA SER A 162 6.75 -0.11 -8.08
C SER A 162 6.21 -1.05 -7.00
N VAL A 163 6.55 -0.81 -5.73
CA VAL A 163 6.01 -1.59 -4.60
C VAL A 163 4.49 -1.44 -4.49
N GLN A 164 3.98 -0.22 -4.73
CA GLN A 164 2.55 0.10 -4.69
C GLN A 164 1.77 -0.39 -5.92
N SER A 165 2.43 -0.90 -6.97
CA SER A 165 1.76 -1.39 -8.18
C SER A 165 0.73 -2.49 -7.91
N GLY A 166 0.99 -3.37 -6.93
CA GLY A 166 0.05 -4.43 -6.54
C GLY A 166 -1.25 -3.86 -5.96
N ILE A 167 -1.20 -2.73 -5.25
CA ILE A 167 -2.39 -2.07 -4.71
C ILE A 167 -3.21 -1.47 -5.86
N ARG A 168 -2.55 -0.82 -6.82
CA ARG A 168 -3.21 -0.30 -8.04
C ARG A 168 -3.88 -1.40 -8.85
N TYR A 169 -3.24 -2.57 -8.95
CA TYR A 169 -3.86 -3.72 -9.58
C TYR A 169 -5.15 -4.14 -8.85
N MET A 170 -5.14 -4.21 -7.52
CA MET A 170 -6.36 -4.53 -6.74
C MET A 170 -7.46 -3.48 -6.92
N LEU A 171 -7.11 -2.19 -6.96
CA LEU A 171 -8.05 -1.10 -7.23
C LEU A 171 -8.76 -1.24 -8.58
N TRP A 172 -8.06 -1.73 -9.60
CA TRP A 172 -8.67 -2.04 -10.90
C TRP A 172 -9.44 -3.39 -10.89
N ALA A 173 -8.93 -4.38 -10.16
CA ALA A 173 -9.50 -5.72 -10.13
C ALA A 173 -10.85 -5.76 -9.40
N ILE A 174 -11.03 -5.02 -8.31
CA ILE A 174 -12.26 -5.04 -7.50
C ILE A 174 -13.50 -4.66 -8.36
N PRO A 175 -13.54 -3.50 -9.04
CA PRO A 175 -14.65 -3.14 -9.94
C PRO A 175 -14.85 -4.16 -11.07
N SER A 176 -13.75 -4.69 -11.61
CA SER A 176 -13.80 -5.69 -12.69
C SER A 176 -14.45 -7.00 -12.21
N ILE A 177 -14.14 -7.47 -11.00
CA ILE A 177 -14.78 -8.63 -10.37
C ILE A 177 -16.28 -8.38 -10.19
N GLY A 178 -16.67 -7.19 -9.72
CA GLY A 178 -18.08 -6.81 -9.61
C GLY A 178 -18.81 -6.85 -10.96
N PHE A 179 -18.20 -6.25 -12.00
CA PHE A 179 -18.75 -6.24 -13.35
C PHE A 179 -18.91 -7.64 -13.93
N VAL A 180 -17.92 -8.52 -13.75
CA VAL A 180 -18.01 -9.94 -14.11
C VAL A 180 -19.19 -10.60 -13.38
N GLY A 181 -19.36 -10.30 -12.09
CA GLY A 181 -20.48 -10.80 -11.31
C GLY A 181 -21.84 -10.40 -11.86
N THR A 182 -21.99 -9.14 -12.25
CA THR A 182 -23.23 -8.66 -12.87
C THR A 182 -23.48 -9.32 -14.23
N ILE A 183 -22.45 -9.51 -15.06
CA ILE A 183 -22.61 -10.24 -16.34
C ILE A 183 -23.11 -11.66 -16.09
N LEU A 184 -22.51 -12.38 -15.14
CA LEU A 184 -22.93 -13.74 -14.80
C LEU A 184 -24.37 -13.77 -14.29
N GLY A 185 -24.75 -12.86 -13.40
CA GLY A 185 -26.10 -12.79 -12.84
C GLY A 185 -27.16 -12.40 -13.88
N ILE A 186 -26.87 -11.46 -14.78
CA ILE A 186 -27.76 -11.12 -15.90
C ILE A 186 -27.90 -12.31 -16.85
N SER A 187 -26.79 -12.99 -17.18
CA SER A 187 -26.81 -14.16 -18.06
C SER A 187 -27.66 -15.29 -17.47
N GLN A 188 -27.54 -15.54 -16.16
CA GLN A 188 -28.36 -16.51 -15.45
C GLN A 188 -29.84 -16.11 -15.42
N SER A 189 -30.13 -14.83 -15.21
CA SER A 189 -31.52 -14.33 -15.21
C SER A 189 -32.17 -14.49 -16.59
N LEU A 190 -31.41 -14.23 -17.66
CA LEU A 190 -31.89 -14.34 -19.03
C LEU A 190 -32.10 -15.80 -19.47
N SER A 191 -31.30 -16.75 -18.95
CA SER A 191 -31.43 -18.16 -19.32
C SER A 191 -32.72 -18.80 -18.83
N ILE A 192 -33.28 -18.30 -17.73
CA ILE A 192 -34.55 -18.76 -17.14
C ILE A 192 -35.75 -17.88 -17.52
N ALA A 193 -35.52 -16.78 -18.27
CA ALA A 193 -36.53 -15.75 -18.47
C ALA A 193 -37.80 -16.21 -19.19
N ALA A 194 -37.71 -17.28 -20.00
CA ALA A 194 -38.85 -17.83 -20.72
C ALA A 194 -39.69 -18.81 -19.89
N THR A 195 -39.15 -19.34 -18.78
CA THR A 195 -39.73 -20.47 -18.05
C THR A 195 -39.98 -20.20 -16.57
N ALA A 196 -39.29 -19.23 -15.97
CA ALA A 196 -39.39 -18.91 -14.56
C ALA A 196 -40.37 -17.74 -14.28
N PRO A 197 -40.95 -17.67 -13.07
CA PRO A 197 -41.70 -16.51 -12.60
C PRO A 197 -40.86 -15.23 -12.60
N ILE A 198 -41.51 -14.08 -12.77
CA ILE A 198 -40.85 -12.76 -12.78
C ILE A 198 -40.13 -12.48 -11.46
N GLU A 199 -40.66 -12.97 -10.35
CA GLU A 199 -40.09 -12.85 -9.02
C GLU A 199 -38.69 -13.50 -8.94
N GLU A 200 -38.49 -14.65 -9.58
CA GLU A 200 -37.19 -15.33 -9.60
C GLU A 200 -36.19 -14.57 -10.49
N ILE A 201 -36.65 -14.06 -11.64
CA ILE A 201 -35.82 -13.28 -12.56
C ILE A 201 -35.35 -11.98 -11.88
N THR A 202 -36.27 -11.28 -11.22
CA THR A 202 -35.97 -10.01 -10.54
C THR A 202 -35.08 -10.21 -9.30
N ALA A 203 -35.23 -11.32 -8.58
CA ALA A 203 -34.33 -11.66 -7.49
C ALA A 203 -32.90 -11.91 -7.98
N ALA A 204 -32.72 -12.69 -9.06
CA ALA A 204 -31.42 -12.97 -9.65
C ALA A 204 -30.74 -11.71 -10.19
N LEU A 205 -31.50 -10.83 -10.87
CA LEU A 205 -31.01 -9.51 -11.30
C LEU A 205 -30.62 -8.62 -10.11
N GLY A 206 -31.41 -8.66 -9.03
CA GLY A 206 -31.10 -7.93 -7.80
C GLY A 206 -29.72 -8.30 -7.23
N VAL A 207 -29.43 -9.60 -7.11
CA VAL A 207 -28.10 -10.08 -6.69
C VAL A 207 -27.01 -9.63 -7.67
N ALA A 208 -27.28 -9.69 -8.98
CA ALA A 208 -26.34 -9.23 -10.01
C ALA A 208 -25.96 -7.76 -9.81
N PHE A 209 -26.91 -6.87 -9.53
CA PHE A 209 -26.62 -5.45 -9.27
C PHE A 209 -25.92 -5.24 -7.93
N ASP A 210 -26.31 -5.98 -6.89
CA ASP A 210 -25.67 -5.89 -5.57
C ASP A 210 -24.18 -6.24 -5.63
N THR A 211 -23.79 -7.24 -6.44
CA THR A 211 -22.38 -7.62 -6.60
C THR A 211 -21.52 -6.45 -7.10
N THR A 212 -22.00 -5.70 -8.09
CA THR A 212 -21.31 -4.50 -8.59
C THR A 212 -21.38 -3.37 -7.59
N LEU A 213 -22.53 -3.12 -6.96
CA LEU A 213 -22.65 -2.06 -5.95
C LEU A 213 -21.64 -2.26 -4.83
N LEU A 214 -21.55 -3.48 -4.28
CA LEU A 214 -20.59 -3.82 -3.24
C LEU A 214 -19.15 -3.60 -3.70
N ALA A 215 -18.80 -4.08 -4.91
CA ALA A 215 -17.46 -3.90 -5.46
C ALA A 215 -17.08 -2.43 -5.62
N LEU A 216 -17.99 -1.59 -6.13
CA LEU A 216 -17.73 -0.15 -6.29
C LEU A 216 -17.52 0.54 -4.93
N VAL A 217 -18.35 0.23 -3.94
CA VAL A 217 -18.22 0.80 -2.58
C VAL A 217 -16.88 0.40 -1.95
N LEU A 218 -16.52 -0.88 -2.00
CA LEU A 218 -15.24 -1.36 -1.47
C LEU A 218 -14.05 -0.76 -2.21
N SER A 219 -14.14 -0.64 -3.53
CA SER A 219 -13.10 -0.01 -4.35
C SER A 219 -12.92 1.47 -4.00
N LEU A 220 -14.01 2.20 -3.74
CA LEU A 220 -13.94 3.61 -3.35
C LEU A 220 -13.26 3.78 -2.00
N ILE A 221 -13.60 2.95 -1.02
CA ILE A 221 -12.94 2.94 0.29
C ILE A 221 -11.45 2.64 0.13
N LEU A 222 -11.09 1.61 -0.63
CA LEU A 222 -9.69 1.26 -0.83
C LEU A 222 -8.92 2.37 -1.56
N MET A 223 -9.54 3.02 -2.56
CA MET A 223 -8.95 4.13 -3.30
C MET A 223 -8.66 5.31 -2.39
N TYR A 224 -9.59 5.65 -1.49
CA TYR A 224 -9.39 6.72 -0.51
C TYR A 224 -8.16 6.46 0.38
N VAL A 225 -8.04 5.25 0.94
CA VAL A 225 -6.88 4.90 1.78
C VAL A 225 -5.58 4.86 0.96
N PHE A 226 -5.65 4.41 -0.31
CA PHE A 226 -4.50 4.41 -1.20
C PHE A 226 -4.01 5.83 -1.53
N HIS A 227 -4.92 6.77 -1.78
CA HIS A 227 -4.55 8.17 -1.98
C HIS A 227 -3.83 8.77 -0.77
N ALA A 228 -4.31 8.49 0.46
CA ALA A 228 -3.62 8.93 1.67
C ALA A 228 -2.20 8.34 1.81
N LEU A 229 -1.99 7.10 1.37
CA LEU A 229 -0.66 6.50 1.28
C LEU A 229 0.24 7.21 0.26
N GLN A 230 -0.29 7.55 -0.92
CA GLN A 230 0.48 8.25 -1.95
C GLN A 230 0.96 9.61 -1.44
N GLU A 231 0.05 10.41 -0.87
CA GLU A 231 0.38 11.71 -0.29
C GLU A 231 1.49 11.59 0.76
N LYS A 232 1.34 10.68 1.73
CA LYS A 232 2.36 10.43 2.76
C LYS A 232 3.71 10.00 2.18
N THR A 233 3.70 9.20 1.10
CA THR A 233 4.92 8.71 0.46
C THR A 233 5.66 9.84 -0.26
N GLU A 234 4.93 10.71 -0.98
CA GLU A 234 5.51 11.88 -1.63
C GLU A 234 6.09 12.87 -0.61
N VAL A 235 5.34 13.19 0.44
CA VAL A 235 5.81 14.06 1.53
C VAL A 235 7.07 13.48 2.18
N LEU A 236 7.10 12.17 2.48
CA LEU A 236 8.30 11.54 3.03
C LEU A 236 9.53 11.70 2.12
N HIS A 237 9.36 11.51 0.81
CA HIS A 237 10.48 11.64 -0.12
C HIS A 237 10.95 13.09 -0.26
N GLN A 238 10.05 14.07 -0.15
CA GLN A 238 10.39 15.49 -0.08
C GLN A 238 11.13 15.82 1.22
N ASP A 239 10.60 15.43 2.37
CA ASP A 239 11.21 15.62 3.70
C ASP A 239 12.64 15.05 3.74
N ILE A 240 12.86 13.86 3.16
CA ILE A 240 14.19 13.22 3.08
C ILE A 240 15.16 14.04 2.22
N GLU A 241 14.69 14.55 1.08
CA GLU A 241 15.52 15.32 0.16
C GLU A 241 15.93 16.66 0.81
N GLU A 242 14.95 17.38 1.36
CA GLU A 242 15.16 18.65 2.09
C GLU A 242 16.12 18.45 3.27
N PHE A 243 15.87 17.45 4.11
CA PHE A 243 16.73 17.16 5.26
C PHE A 243 18.19 16.91 4.87
N VAL A 244 18.44 16.14 3.79
CA VAL A 244 19.81 15.87 3.33
C VAL A 244 20.44 17.13 2.73
N VAL A 245 19.67 17.96 2.01
CA VAL A 245 20.20 19.21 1.46
C VAL A 245 20.61 20.16 2.58
N GLU A 246 19.74 20.37 3.56
CA GLU A 246 19.99 21.30 4.67
C GLU A 246 21.08 20.83 5.63
N ASN A 247 21.07 19.54 6.01
CA ASN A 247 21.93 19.03 7.07
C ASN A 247 23.23 18.37 6.56
N LEU A 248 23.36 18.14 5.26
CA LEU A 248 24.58 17.62 4.65
C LEU A 248 25.10 18.56 3.56
N ILE A 249 24.33 18.81 2.49
CA ILE A 249 24.86 19.49 1.29
C ILE A 249 25.26 20.94 1.58
N ASN A 250 24.39 21.71 2.23
CA ASN A 250 24.64 23.13 2.54
C ASN A 250 25.77 23.36 3.55
N LYS A 251 26.15 22.31 4.29
CA LYS A 251 27.18 22.35 5.32
C LYS A 251 28.54 21.87 4.83
N ILE A 252 28.62 21.29 3.64
CA ILE A 252 29.90 20.85 3.04
C ILE A 252 30.72 22.08 2.67
N ASP A 253 31.92 22.18 3.23
CA ASP A 253 32.92 23.15 2.81
C ASP A 253 33.93 22.48 1.87
N VAL A 254 34.26 23.20 0.79
CA VAL A 254 35.12 22.73 -0.30
C VAL A 254 36.53 23.35 -0.20
N THR A 255 36.87 23.92 0.96
CA THR A 255 38.20 24.50 1.22
C THR A 255 39.33 23.48 1.24
#